data_AF-A0A9E4QE31-F1
#
_entry.id   AF-A0A9E4QE31-F1
#
_cell.length_a   1.000
_cell.length_b   1.000
_cell.length_c   1.000
_cell.angle_alpha   90.00
_cell.angle_beta   90.00
_cell.angle_gamma   90.00
#
_symmetry.space_group_name_H-M   'P 1'
#
loop_
_entity.id
_entity.type
_entity.pdbx_description
1 polymer ?
#
loop_
_entity_poly.entity_id
_entity_poly.type
_entity_poly.pdbx_seq_one_letter_code
_entity_poly.pdbx_strand_id
1 'polypeptide(L)'
;MIIDRLDRAGVGSFHPIELGRDWLDWKKSGLDERSLMYTVPDVDEVVAVAKELGIHLDPDEAVKYRKYLMQQMAELDTFVQARLEEPKPPMVSAARNPGYRPSPEEDPLNAWIWKCRIEGAGEGLLAGKTVSYKDHIAVAGIPMSFGSFALEGFIPDFDATVVNRVLKEGGTIIGKNVMNGLSGGFGTGGGIGDYGRPLNPHNHDHVTGGSSSGSAAAVAAREVDISFGGDQGGSIRIPAAFSGIVGHKPTFGLLSHFGIGFGSDQSIDYTGPLTRTVEDAAAALQATAGYDPYDPRQTRDVPTTIDVLGGLADGMSGLRIGVLGEGFDDAEVDVRDLVMAAVDVLAEA
;
A
#
# COMPACT_ATOMS: atom_id res chain seq x y z
N MET A 1 -22.75 -25.52 -11.24
CA MET A 1 -21.92 -26.74 -11.17
C MET A 1 -20.47 -26.25 -11.04
N ILE A 2 -20.04 -25.65 -9.93
CA ILE A 2 -19.73 -26.24 -8.62
C ILE A 2 -20.13 -25.19 -7.56
N ILE A 3 -21.37 -25.26 -7.08
CA ILE A 3 -21.87 -24.59 -5.88
C ILE A 3 -22.92 -25.56 -5.34
N ASP A 4 -22.50 -26.74 -4.86
CA ASP A 4 -23.38 -27.63 -4.08
C ASP A 4 -22.67 -28.83 -3.40
N ARG A 5 -21.54 -28.61 -2.71
CA ARG A 5 -20.89 -29.72 -1.97
C ARG A 5 -19.99 -29.30 -0.81
N LEU A 6 -20.49 -28.44 0.07
CA LEU A 6 -19.85 -28.17 1.37
C LEU A 6 -20.88 -28.11 2.51
N ASP A 7 -21.77 -29.10 2.59
CA ASP A 7 -22.77 -29.11 3.66
C ASP A 7 -23.09 -30.50 4.23
N ARG A 8 -22.07 -31.38 4.31
CA ARG A 8 -22.13 -32.64 5.09
C ARG A 8 -20.75 -33.08 5.58
N ALA A 9 -20.21 -32.38 6.57
CA ALA A 9 -19.36 -32.97 7.59
C ALA A 9 -19.53 -32.13 8.87
N GLY A 10 -19.82 -32.80 9.98
CA GLY A 10 -20.36 -32.19 11.19
C GLY A 10 -19.60 -30.96 11.69
N VAL A 11 -20.38 -30.02 12.21
CA VAL A 11 -19.97 -28.82 12.92
C VAL A 11 -19.05 -29.20 14.09
N GLY A 12 -17.74 -29.18 13.83
CA GLY A 12 -16.74 -28.92 14.85
C GLY A 12 -16.60 -27.41 14.97
N SER A 13 -16.69 -26.88 16.19
CA SER A 13 -16.35 -25.50 16.50
C SER A 13 -15.05 -25.09 15.80
N PHE A 14 -15.10 -24.12 14.91
CA PHE A 14 -13.91 -23.41 14.46
C PHE A 14 -13.35 -22.66 15.67
N HIS A 15 -12.44 -23.32 16.39
CA HIS A 15 -11.46 -22.58 17.17
C HIS A 15 -10.55 -21.88 16.16
N PRO A 16 -10.27 -20.57 16.32
CA PRO A 16 -9.19 -19.95 15.60
C PRO A 16 -7.96 -20.82 15.84
N ILE A 17 -7.28 -21.23 14.78
CA ILE A 17 -5.88 -21.61 14.95
C ILE A 17 -5.24 -20.31 15.44
N GLU A 18 -4.95 -20.25 16.74
CA GLU A 18 -3.99 -19.29 17.26
C GLU A 18 -2.67 -19.61 16.55
N LEU A 19 -2.48 -19.04 15.37
CA LEU A 19 -1.16 -18.84 14.81
C LEU A 19 -0.51 -17.82 15.74
N GLY A 20 0.04 -18.35 16.84
CA GLY A 20 0.84 -17.59 17.78
C GLY A 20 1.89 -16.79 17.01
N ARG A 21 2.24 -15.64 17.56
CA ARG A 21 3.20 -14.66 17.03
C ARG A 21 4.65 -15.19 17.01
N ASP A 22 4.85 -16.49 16.86
CA ASP A 22 6.09 -17.20 17.17
C ASP A 22 6.86 -17.68 15.92
N TRP A 23 6.33 -17.48 14.71
CA TRP A 23 7.08 -17.84 13.49
C TRP A 23 8.14 -16.80 13.09
N LEU A 24 8.02 -15.56 13.56
CA LEU A 24 9.03 -14.50 13.43
C LEU A 24 9.98 -14.42 14.65
N ASP A 25 9.57 -14.98 15.79
CA ASP A 25 10.38 -15.06 17.01
C ASP A 25 10.99 -16.47 17.12
N TRP A 26 12.05 -16.72 16.35
CA TRP A 26 12.72 -18.03 16.31
C TRP A 26 13.13 -18.54 17.70
N LYS A 27 13.32 -17.65 18.69
CA LYS A 27 13.63 -17.98 20.08
C LYS A 27 12.49 -18.69 20.82
N LYS A 28 11.26 -18.58 20.34
CA LYS A 28 10.07 -19.21 20.94
C LYS A 28 9.55 -20.43 20.17
N SER A 29 10.01 -20.64 18.94
CA SER A 29 9.60 -21.75 18.07
C SER A 29 9.95 -23.15 18.59
N GLY A 30 10.78 -23.26 19.64
CA GLY A 30 11.23 -24.55 20.18
C GLY A 30 12.10 -25.36 19.21
N LEU A 31 12.46 -24.79 18.06
CA LEU A 31 13.42 -25.38 17.13
C LEU A 31 14.81 -25.35 17.80
N ASP A 32 15.38 -26.54 18.00
CA ASP A 32 16.78 -26.70 18.43
C ASP A 32 17.66 -25.83 17.53
N GLU A 33 18.66 -25.16 18.11
CA GLU A 33 19.60 -24.25 17.44
C GLU A 33 20.40 -24.93 16.30
N ARG A 34 20.17 -26.22 16.05
CA ARG A 34 20.82 -27.06 15.04
C ARG A 34 19.86 -27.74 14.07
N SER A 35 18.57 -27.40 14.09
CA SER A 35 17.61 -27.93 13.11
C SER A 35 17.85 -27.27 11.73
N LEU A 36 17.92 -28.10 10.69
CA LEU A 36 18.06 -27.62 9.31
C LEU A 36 16.85 -26.76 8.95
N MET A 37 17.09 -25.63 8.28
CA MET A 37 16.01 -24.77 7.76
C MET A 37 15.27 -25.38 6.57
N TYR A 38 15.62 -26.60 6.15
CA TYR A 38 15.06 -27.27 4.99
C TYR A 38 14.85 -28.76 5.23
N THR A 39 13.85 -29.31 4.54
CA THR A 39 13.69 -30.75 4.39
C THR A 39 14.62 -31.24 3.30
N VAL A 40 15.37 -32.29 3.59
CA VAL A 40 16.24 -32.95 2.61
C VAL A 40 15.34 -33.62 1.57
N PRO A 41 15.32 -33.17 0.30
CA PRO A 41 14.47 -33.77 -0.71
C PRO A 41 14.96 -35.17 -1.04
N ASP A 42 14.06 -36.08 -1.40
CA ASP A 42 14.44 -37.37 -1.96
C ASP A 42 14.75 -37.27 -3.47
N VAL A 43 15.18 -38.38 -4.07
CA VAL A 43 15.57 -38.40 -5.49
C VAL A 43 14.35 -38.23 -6.39
N ASP A 44 13.19 -38.73 -5.98
CA ASP A 44 11.96 -38.66 -6.76
C ASP A 44 11.40 -37.23 -6.78
N GLU A 45 11.50 -36.50 -5.66
CA GLU A 45 11.19 -35.07 -5.57
C GLU A 45 12.08 -34.24 -6.51
N VAL A 46 13.39 -34.56 -6.58
CA VAL A 46 14.31 -33.89 -7.51
C VAL A 46 13.93 -34.15 -8.97
N VAL A 47 13.54 -35.39 -9.31
CA VAL A 47 13.07 -35.74 -10.66
C VAL A 47 11.74 -35.04 -10.98
N ALA A 48 10.81 -34.98 -10.03
CA ALA A 48 9.50 -34.36 -10.21
C ALA A 48 9.63 -32.85 -10.49
N VAL A 49 10.40 -32.12 -9.67
CA VAL A 49 10.65 -30.68 -9.87
C VAL A 49 11.41 -30.44 -11.16
N ALA A 50 12.43 -31.25 -11.49
CA ALA A 50 13.15 -31.13 -12.74
C ALA A 50 12.20 -31.25 -13.95
N LYS A 51 11.28 -32.22 -13.92
CA LYS A 51 10.27 -32.41 -14.95
C LYS A 51 9.32 -31.22 -15.08
N GLU A 52 8.88 -30.62 -13.97
CA GLU A 52 8.05 -29.40 -13.98
C GLU A 52 8.78 -28.22 -14.64
N LEU A 53 10.10 -28.15 -14.47
CA LEU A 53 10.97 -27.17 -15.12
C LEU A 53 11.36 -27.54 -16.57
N GLY A 54 10.86 -28.64 -17.11
CA GLY A 54 11.19 -29.13 -18.45
C GLY A 54 12.57 -29.77 -18.58
N ILE A 55 13.20 -30.13 -17.45
CA ILE A 55 14.50 -30.80 -17.38
C ILE A 55 14.25 -32.30 -17.19
N HIS A 56 14.79 -33.11 -18.09
CA HIS A 56 14.77 -34.56 -17.96
C HIS A 56 16.02 -35.01 -17.22
N LEU A 57 15.84 -35.61 -16.04
CA LEU A 57 16.93 -36.23 -15.27
C LEU A 57 16.68 -37.73 -15.18
N ASP A 58 17.67 -38.54 -15.55
CA ASP A 58 17.67 -39.95 -15.20
C ASP A 58 17.91 -40.12 -13.67
N PRO A 59 17.49 -41.23 -13.05
CA PRO A 59 17.66 -41.45 -11.61
C PRO A 59 19.11 -41.28 -11.12
N ASP A 60 20.08 -41.74 -11.90
CA ASP A 60 21.51 -41.61 -11.59
C ASP A 60 22.02 -40.16 -11.67
N GLU A 61 21.42 -39.35 -12.53
CA GLU A 61 21.68 -37.91 -12.63
C GLU A 61 21.02 -37.16 -11.48
N ALA A 62 19.78 -37.53 -11.14
CA ALA A 62 19.05 -36.96 -10.01
C ALA A 62 19.78 -37.20 -8.68
N VAL A 63 20.42 -38.37 -8.49
CA VAL A 63 21.29 -38.63 -7.32
C VAL A 63 22.46 -37.63 -7.25
N LYS A 64 23.09 -37.31 -8.39
CA LYS A 64 24.20 -36.35 -8.46
C LYS A 64 23.69 -34.92 -8.22
N TYR A 65 22.60 -34.53 -8.86
CA TYR A 65 21.98 -33.21 -8.68
C TYR A 65 21.54 -32.99 -7.24
N ARG A 66 20.92 -33.99 -6.62
CA ARG A 66 20.56 -33.96 -5.19
C ARG A 66 21.77 -33.69 -4.32
N LYS A 67 22.93 -34.30 -4.60
CA LYS A 67 24.16 -34.05 -3.85
C LYS A 67 24.61 -32.58 -3.97
N TYR A 68 24.59 -32.00 -5.18
CA TYR A 68 24.93 -30.59 -5.37
C TYR A 68 23.91 -29.64 -4.74
N LEU A 69 22.62 -29.96 -4.86
CA LEU A 69 21.55 -29.22 -4.20
C LEU A 69 21.75 -29.20 -2.68
N MET A 70 22.12 -30.34 -2.07
CA MET A 70 22.44 -30.41 -0.64
C MET A 70 23.66 -29.59 -0.23
N GLN A 71 24.67 -29.46 -1.09
CA GLN A 71 25.79 -28.56 -0.82
C GLN A 71 25.33 -27.10 -0.81
N GLN A 72 24.56 -26.68 -1.83
CA GLN A 72 24.03 -25.32 -1.93
C GLN A 72 23.05 -24.98 -0.80
N MET A 73 22.16 -25.91 -0.44
CA MET A 73 21.23 -25.72 0.68
C MET A 73 21.94 -25.68 2.02
N ALA A 74 23.04 -26.42 2.20
CA ALA A 74 23.87 -26.32 3.40
C ALA A 74 24.60 -24.97 3.50
N GLU A 75 25.05 -24.40 2.38
CA GLU A 75 25.63 -23.05 2.35
C GLU A 75 24.58 -21.98 2.70
N LEU A 76 23.37 -22.08 2.15
CA LEU A 76 22.25 -21.20 2.49
C LEU A 76 21.85 -21.35 3.97
N ASP A 77 21.76 -22.58 4.48
CA ASP A 77 21.48 -22.84 5.88
C ASP A 77 22.59 -22.25 6.78
N THR A 78 23.87 -22.40 6.39
CA THR A 78 24.98 -21.75 7.10
C THR A 78 24.82 -20.23 7.14
N PHE A 79 24.42 -19.61 6.03
CA PHE A 79 24.16 -18.16 5.96
C PHE A 79 23.00 -17.75 6.87
N VAL A 80 21.87 -18.46 6.82
CA VAL A 80 20.69 -18.18 7.66
C VAL A 80 21.01 -18.39 9.15
N GLN A 81 21.70 -19.47 9.48
CA GLN A 81 22.12 -19.81 10.85
C GLN A 81 23.21 -18.88 11.39
N ALA A 82 24.00 -18.22 10.52
CA ALA A 82 24.95 -17.20 10.94
C ALA A 82 24.26 -16.01 11.62
N ARG A 83 22.94 -15.83 11.41
CA ARG A 83 22.11 -14.80 12.06
C ARG A 83 22.77 -13.42 12.00
N LEU A 84 23.37 -13.11 10.85
CA LEU A 84 24.05 -11.85 10.64
C LEU A 84 23.08 -10.72 10.94
N GLU A 85 23.49 -9.81 11.83
CA GLU A 85 22.67 -8.65 12.15
C GLU A 85 22.60 -7.75 10.91
N GLU A 86 21.42 -7.71 10.31
CA GLU A 86 21.14 -6.75 9.25
C GLU A 86 20.83 -5.38 9.87
N PRO A 87 21.34 -4.28 9.30
CA PRO A 87 20.97 -2.94 9.72
C PRO A 87 19.46 -2.76 9.48
N LYS A 88 18.68 -2.85 10.56
CA LYS A 88 17.24 -2.62 10.50
C LYS A 88 16.97 -1.14 10.23
N PRO A 89 15.95 -0.81 9.41
CA PRO A 89 15.38 0.53 9.39
C PRO A 89 15.07 0.96 10.84
N PRO A 90 15.26 2.24 11.21
CA PRO A 90 15.00 2.70 12.56
C PRO A 90 13.57 2.32 12.96
N MET A 91 13.47 1.35 13.87
CA MET A 91 12.19 0.87 14.39
C MET A 91 11.62 1.92 15.32
N VAL A 92 10.74 2.79 14.82
CA VAL A 92 10.04 3.78 15.64
C VAL A 92 8.79 3.14 16.26
N SER A 93 9.01 2.15 17.12
CA SER A 93 7.95 1.44 17.84
C SER A 93 8.05 1.72 19.34
N ALA A 94 7.77 2.96 19.75
CA ALA A 94 7.40 3.20 21.14
C ALA A 94 5.89 2.96 21.27
N ALA A 95 5.50 1.98 22.09
CA ALA A 95 4.14 1.59 22.48
C ALA A 95 3.02 2.53 22.00
N ARG A 96 2.51 2.30 20.78
CA ARG A 96 1.33 3.00 20.27
C ARG A 96 0.07 2.39 20.84
N ASN A 97 -0.97 3.20 21.00
CA ASN A 97 -2.30 2.65 21.22
C ASN A 97 -2.67 1.82 19.98
N PRO A 98 -3.08 0.54 20.15
CA PRO A 98 -3.37 -0.34 19.01
C PRO A 98 -4.51 0.16 18.13
N GLY A 99 -5.35 1.09 18.61
CA GLY A 99 -6.54 1.53 17.88
C GLY A 99 -7.61 0.44 17.87
N TYR A 100 -8.56 0.54 16.94
CA TYR A 100 -9.68 -0.38 16.84
C TYR A 100 -10.31 -0.38 15.44
N ARG A 101 -11.04 -1.46 15.11
CA ARG A 101 -11.91 -1.51 13.93
C ARG A 101 -13.20 -0.76 14.25
N PRO A 102 -13.58 0.30 13.49
CA PRO A 102 -14.79 1.06 13.78
C PRO A 102 -16.05 0.22 13.53
N SER A 103 -17.11 0.52 14.28
CA SER A 103 -18.44 -0.02 14.01
C SER A 103 -19.08 0.68 12.78
N PRO A 104 -20.10 0.07 12.15
CA PRO A 104 -20.84 0.72 11.06
C PRO A 104 -21.48 2.06 11.44
N GLU A 105 -21.76 2.29 12.73
CA GLU A 105 -22.28 3.58 13.22
C GLU A 105 -21.19 4.66 13.25
N GLU A 106 -19.94 4.27 13.54
CA GLU A 106 -18.78 5.18 13.55
C GLU A 106 -18.16 5.39 12.17
N ASP A 107 -18.44 4.51 11.21
CA ASP A 107 -17.97 4.56 9.83
C ASP A 107 -19.11 4.20 8.85
N PRO A 108 -20.09 5.10 8.69
CA PRO A 108 -21.25 4.85 7.83
C PRO A 108 -20.88 4.75 6.34
N LEU A 109 -19.70 5.23 5.96
CA LEU A 109 -19.20 5.19 4.59
C LEU A 109 -18.32 3.98 4.31
N ASN A 110 -18.01 3.16 5.32
CA ASN A 110 -17.02 2.09 5.22
C ASN A 110 -15.67 2.58 4.65
N ALA A 111 -15.24 3.78 5.06
CA ALA A 111 -14.01 4.41 4.62
C ALA A 111 -12.78 3.94 5.42
N TRP A 112 -12.99 3.38 6.60
CA TRP A 112 -11.97 3.06 7.60
C TRP A 112 -11.92 1.56 7.87
N ILE A 113 -10.74 0.97 7.64
CA ILE A 113 -10.51 -0.41 8.08
C ILE A 113 -10.07 -0.45 9.56
N TRP A 114 -9.40 0.61 10.01
CA TRP A 114 -8.89 0.73 11.37
C TRP A 114 -8.79 2.21 11.76
N LYS A 115 -9.26 2.58 12.95
CA LYS A 115 -9.07 3.91 13.54
C LYS A 115 -8.00 3.86 14.61
N CYS A 116 -7.13 4.87 14.64
CA CYS A 116 -6.11 5.02 15.66
C CYS A 116 -5.87 6.51 15.94
N ARG A 117 -4.95 6.85 16.83
CA ARG A 117 -4.49 8.23 17.00
C ARG A 117 -3.02 8.24 17.37
N ILE A 118 -2.20 8.87 16.53
CA ILE A 118 -0.75 8.99 16.72
C ILE A 118 -0.38 10.45 16.46
N GLU A 119 0.08 11.13 17.50
CA GLU A 119 0.47 12.54 17.41
C GLU A 119 1.84 12.69 16.75
N GLY A 120 1.96 13.65 15.84
CA GLY A 120 3.24 14.10 15.28
C GLY A 120 3.95 15.13 16.16
N ALA A 121 4.96 15.78 15.60
CA ALA A 121 5.62 16.92 16.21
C ALA A 121 4.65 18.10 16.45
N GLY A 122 4.99 18.99 17.38
CA GLY A 122 4.15 20.17 17.68
C GLY A 122 4.20 21.28 16.62
N GLU A 123 5.06 21.14 15.62
CA GLU A 123 5.30 22.10 14.54
C GLU A 123 5.64 21.37 13.23
N GLY A 124 5.65 22.10 12.12
CA GLY A 124 5.91 21.57 10.78
C GLY A 124 4.80 21.93 9.79
N LEU A 125 4.99 21.57 8.52
CA LEU A 125 4.06 21.91 7.44
C LEU A 125 2.66 21.30 7.60
N LEU A 126 2.56 20.21 8.36
CA LEU A 126 1.33 19.46 8.57
C LEU A 126 0.80 19.60 10.01
N ALA A 127 1.36 20.52 10.80
CA ALA A 127 0.89 20.79 12.16
C ALA A 127 -0.59 21.15 12.17
N GLY A 128 -1.36 20.42 12.98
CA GLY A 128 -2.82 20.59 13.09
C GLY A 128 -3.64 19.91 11.99
N LYS A 129 -3.01 19.21 11.05
CA LYS A 129 -3.69 18.39 10.03
C LYS A 129 -3.86 16.95 10.51
N THR A 130 -5.02 16.37 10.23
CA THR A 130 -5.28 14.95 10.38
C THR A 130 -4.87 14.20 9.12
N VAL A 131 -4.23 13.04 9.30
CA VAL A 131 -3.72 12.21 8.20
C VAL A 131 -4.19 10.77 8.33
N SER A 132 -4.58 10.16 7.22
CA SER A 132 -4.87 8.73 7.15
C SER A 132 -4.07 8.06 6.04
N TYR A 133 -4.03 6.73 6.06
CA TYR A 133 -3.26 5.96 5.09
C TYR A 133 -4.09 4.84 4.50
N LYS A 134 -4.02 4.66 3.18
CA LYS A 134 -4.49 3.44 2.53
C LYS A 134 -3.86 2.21 3.20
N ASP A 135 -4.64 1.15 3.37
CA ASP A 135 -4.26 0.07 4.29
C ASP A 135 -2.91 -0.62 4.00
N HIS A 136 -2.47 -0.65 2.75
CA HIS A 136 -1.16 -1.20 2.36
C HIS A 136 0.06 -0.34 2.76
N ILE A 137 -0.11 0.79 3.43
CA ILE A 137 1.01 1.61 3.92
C ILE A 137 1.29 1.23 5.39
N ALA A 138 2.53 0.82 5.68
CA ALA A 138 2.93 0.36 7.00
C ALA A 138 2.92 1.50 8.02
N VAL A 139 2.20 1.29 9.12
CA VAL A 139 2.21 2.15 10.31
C VAL A 139 2.51 1.24 11.49
N ALA A 140 3.67 1.40 12.13
CA ALA A 140 4.15 0.52 13.18
C ALA A 140 3.08 0.31 14.27
N GLY A 141 2.82 -0.96 14.63
CA GLY A 141 1.86 -1.34 15.66
C GLY A 141 0.38 -1.24 15.27
N ILE A 142 0.05 -0.82 14.04
CA ILE A 142 -1.33 -0.72 13.53
C ILE A 142 -1.57 -1.81 12.48
N PRO A 143 -2.67 -2.59 12.54
CA PRO A 143 -2.94 -3.66 11.57
C PRO A 143 -2.92 -3.21 10.11
N MET A 144 -2.54 -4.13 9.23
CA MET A 144 -2.42 -3.94 7.79
C MET A 144 -2.77 -5.23 7.05
N SER A 145 -3.87 -5.21 6.30
CA SER A 145 -4.47 -6.37 5.61
C SER A 145 -4.45 -6.27 4.08
N PHE A 146 -4.12 -5.08 3.54
CA PHE A 146 -4.20 -4.78 2.12
C PHE A 146 -5.60 -4.99 1.55
N GLY A 147 -6.64 -4.87 2.38
CA GLY A 147 -8.01 -5.16 1.96
C GLY A 147 -8.29 -6.63 1.64
N SER A 148 -7.43 -7.57 2.10
CA SER A 148 -7.68 -9.01 1.97
C SER A 148 -7.51 -9.79 3.28
N PHE A 149 -8.38 -10.76 3.50
CA PHE A 149 -8.30 -11.71 4.62
C PHE A 149 -7.03 -12.55 4.60
N ALA A 150 -6.37 -12.68 3.44
CA ALA A 150 -5.08 -13.39 3.33
C ALA A 150 -3.96 -12.75 4.19
N LEU A 151 -4.09 -11.46 4.52
CA LEU A 151 -3.14 -10.72 5.35
C LEU A 151 -3.77 -10.22 6.66
N GLU A 152 -4.98 -10.68 7.01
CA GLU A 152 -5.60 -10.32 8.30
C GLU A 152 -4.69 -10.74 9.46
N GLY A 153 -4.49 -9.83 10.42
CA GLY A 153 -3.64 -10.06 11.59
C GLY A 153 -2.17 -9.67 11.41
N PHE A 154 -1.72 -9.29 10.20
CA PHE A 154 -0.39 -8.71 10.02
C PHE A 154 -0.30 -7.32 10.67
N ILE A 155 0.74 -7.10 11.46
CA ILE A 155 1.03 -5.84 12.14
C ILE A 155 2.51 -5.51 11.86
N PRO A 156 2.81 -4.44 11.08
CA PRO A 156 4.18 -4.03 10.82
C PRO A 156 4.83 -3.50 12.10
N ASP A 157 6.15 -3.73 12.22
CA ASP A 157 6.99 -3.27 13.32
C ASP A 157 7.81 -2.01 12.97
N PHE A 158 7.55 -1.44 11.78
CA PHE A 158 8.16 -0.21 11.27
C PHE A 158 7.11 0.69 10.62
N ASP A 159 7.45 1.97 10.50
CA ASP A 159 6.69 2.94 9.71
C ASP A 159 7.25 3.06 8.30
N ALA A 160 6.36 3.22 7.32
CA ALA A 160 6.73 3.68 6.00
C ALA A 160 7.42 5.06 6.07
N THR A 161 8.27 5.39 5.09
CA THR A 161 9.00 6.66 5.12
C THR A 161 8.06 7.87 5.05
N VAL A 162 6.97 7.78 4.28
CA VAL A 162 5.93 8.82 4.24
C VAL A 162 5.28 9.03 5.61
N VAL A 163 5.08 7.96 6.39
CA VAL A 163 4.51 8.02 7.74
C VAL A 163 5.45 8.74 8.70
N ASN A 164 6.74 8.38 8.68
CA ASN A 164 7.77 9.06 9.48
C ASN A 164 7.87 10.55 9.16
N ARG A 165 7.84 10.91 7.88
CA ARG A 165 7.92 12.31 7.42
C ARG A 165 6.69 13.11 7.84
N VAL A 166 5.48 12.55 7.72
CA VAL A 166 4.25 13.20 8.19
C VAL A 166 4.27 13.47 9.69
N LEU A 167 4.66 12.48 10.50
CA LEU A 167 4.77 12.65 11.96
C LEU A 167 5.80 13.73 12.29
N LYS A 168 6.95 13.75 11.60
CA LYS A 168 7.99 14.77 11.80
C LYS A 168 7.50 16.18 11.45
N GLU A 169 6.66 16.31 10.43
CA GLU A 169 6.06 17.59 9.99
C GLU A 169 4.77 17.94 10.74
N GLY A 170 4.45 17.21 11.82
CA GLY A 170 3.38 17.57 12.76
C GLY A 170 1.99 17.06 12.40
N GLY A 171 1.86 16.20 11.40
CA GLY A 171 0.58 15.58 11.07
C GLY A 171 0.15 14.54 12.11
N THR A 172 -1.12 14.56 12.51
CA THR A 172 -1.71 13.56 13.41
C THR A 172 -2.32 12.42 12.61
N ILE A 173 -1.83 11.18 12.80
CA ILE A 173 -2.38 10.01 12.12
C ILE A 173 -3.66 9.55 12.84
N ILE A 174 -4.75 9.37 12.10
CA ILE A 174 -6.06 9.00 12.68
C ILE A 174 -6.62 7.64 12.20
N GLY A 175 -5.94 6.96 11.28
CA GLY A 175 -6.36 5.61 10.90
C GLY A 175 -5.83 5.11 9.56
N LYS A 176 -6.32 3.93 9.22
CA LYS A 176 -6.09 3.19 7.99
C LYS A 176 -7.39 3.13 7.20
N ASN A 177 -7.34 3.37 5.90
CA ASN A 177 -8.50 3.37 5.02
C ASN A 177 -8.67 2.04 4.30
N VAL A 178 -9.93 1.67 4.07
CA VAL A 178 -10.30 0.55 3.18
C VAL A 178 -9.76 0.80 1.78
N MET A 179 -9.43 -0.27 1.07
CA MET A 179 -8.89 -0.25 -0.28
C MET A 179 -9.37 -1.45 -1.08
N ASN A 180 -9.17 -1.43 -2.41
CA ASN A 180 -9.36 -2.65 -3.18
C ASN A 180 -8.40 -3.74 -2.70
N GLY A 181 -8.89 -4.97 -2.55
CA GLY A 181 -8.13 -6.12 -2.08
C GLY A 181 -6.85 -6.34 -2.90
N LEU A 182 -5.71 -6.36 -2.21
CA LEU A 182 -4.37 -6.45 -2.78
C LEU A 182 -4.05 -5.37 -3.81
N SER A 183 -4.70 -4.20 -3.78
CA SER A 183 -4.68 -3.22 -4.88
C SER A 183 -5.02 -3.83 -6.26
N GLY A 184 -5.60 -5.03 -6.26
CA GLY A 184 -5.78 -5.89 -7.40
C GLY A 184 -7.14 -5.73 -8.04
N GLY A 185 -7.21 -6.17 -9.29
CA GLY A 185 -8.35 -6.01 -10.15
C GLY A 185 -8.21 -4.73 -10.99
N PHE A 186 -8.09 -4.90 -12.30
CA PHE A 186 -8.27 -3.84 -13.30
C PHE A 186 -9.65 -3.14 -13.23
N GLY A 187 -10.45 -3.42 -12.19
CA GLY A 187 -11.67 -2.71 -11.86
C GLY A 187 -11.35 -1.43 -11.09
N THR A 188 -11.54 -0.31 -11.76
CA THR A 188 -11.37 1.06 -11.22
C THR A 188 -12.48 1.47 -10.25
N GLY A 189 -13.44 0.59 -9.93
CA GLY A 189 -14.68 0.91 -9.23
C GLY A 189 -14.69 0.76 -7.70
N GLY A 190 -13.56 0.55 -7.01
CA GLY A 190 -13.54 0.62 -5.54
C GLY A 190 -14.19 -0.52 -4.74
N GLY A 191 -14.79 -1.52 -5.41
CA GLY A 191 -15.65 -2.53 -4.77
C GLY A 191 -15.11 -3.96 -4.72
N ILE A 192 -13.82 -4.15 -4.99
CA ILE A 192 -13.17 -5.47 -4.99
C ILE A 192 -12.43 -5.64 -3.66
N GLY A 193 -12.69 -6.70 -2.90
CA GLY A 193 -11.97 -7.00 -1.65
C GLY A 193 -12.86 -7.62 -0.57
N ASP A 194 -12.26 -7.95 0.56
CA ASP A 194 -12.90 -8.76 1.61
C ASP A 194 -13.62 -7.92 2.69
N TYR A 195 -13.37 -6.60 2.76
CA TYR A 195 -13.91 -5.69 3.79
C TYR A 195 -15.04 -4.78 3.28
N GLY A 196 -15.71 -5.20 2.20
CA GLY A 196 -16.75 -4.41 1.57
C GLY A 196 -16.23 -3.16 0.85
N ARG A 197 -17.13 -2.44 0.19
CA ARG A 197 -16.80 -1.24 -0.59
C ARG A 197 -17.03 0.03 0.24
N PRO A 198 -16.18 1.06 0.12
CA PRO A 198 -16.50 2.40 0.58
C PRO A 198 -17.63 3.03 -0.24
N LEU A 199 -18.49 3.82 0.39
CA LEU A 199 -19.59 4.55 -0.25
C LEU A 199 -19.14 5.93 -0.73
N ASN A 200 -19.57 6.34 -1.93
CA ASN A 200 -19.21 7.64 -2.48
C ASN A 200 -20.01 8.76 -1.77
N PRO A 201 -19.36 9.74 -1.10
CA PRO A 201 -20.06 10.77 -0.34
C PRO A 201 -21.02 11.65 -1.15
N HIS A 202 -20.85 11.72 -2.48
CA HIS A 202 -21.78 12.44 -3.36
C HIS A 202 -23.04 11.64 -3.68
N ASN A 203 -22.92 10.31 -3.79
CA ASN A 203 -24.03 9.40 -4.01
C ASN A 203 -23.64 7.96 -3.61
N HIS A 204 -24.28 7.44 -2.56
CA HIS A 204 -23.95 6.11 -2.01
C HIS A 204 -24.25 4.94 -2.97
N ASP A 205 -25.06 5.16 -4.01
CA ASP A 205 -25.35 4.16 -5.05
C ASP A 205 -24.21 4.05 -6.08
N HIS A 206 -23.26 4.99 -6.06
CA HIS A 206 -22.13 5.06 -6.97
C HIS A 206 -20.81 4.65 -6.31
N VAL A 207 -19.86 4.27 -7.16
CA VAL A 207 -18.51 3.88 -6.75
C VAL A 207 -17.66 5.09 -6.35
N THR A 208 -16.78 4.90 -5.38
CA THR A 208 -15.75 5.88 -4.97
C THR A 208 -14.55 5.93 -5.92
N GLY A 209 -14.46 4.99 -6.86
CA GLY A 209 -13.24 4.72 -7.61
C GLY A 209 -12.27 3.87 -6.80
N GLY A 210 -11.10 3.50 -7.34
CA GLY A 210 -10.14 2.70 -6.61
C GLY A 210 -8.74 2.69 -7.24
N SER A 211 -7.73 2.11 -6.59
CA SER A 211 -7.82 1.28 -5.37
C SER A 211 -7.75 2.02 -4.04
N SER A 212 -7.50 3.34 -4.01
CA SER A 212 -7.51 4.16 -2.79
C SER A 212 -8.93 4.65 -2.43
N SER A 213 -9.90 3.73 -2.47
CA SER A 213 -11.33 4.02 -2.36
C SER A 213 -11.73 4.64 -1.02
N GLY A 214 -11.28 4.05 0.10
CA GLY A 214 -11.61 4.56 1.44
C GLY A 214 -10.90 5.88 1.74
N SER A 215 -9.69 6.05 1.21
CA SER A 215 -8.94 7.32 1.31
C SER A 215 -9.73 8.47 0.68
N ALA A 216 -10.27 8.27 -0.52
CA ALA A 216 -11.07 9.30 -1.18
C ALA A 216 -12.39 9.57 -0.46
N ALA A 217 -13.08 8.52 0.00
CA ALA A 217 -14.31 8.67 0.78
C ALA A 217 -14.08 9.49 2.06
N ALA A 218 -13.05 9.17 2.85
CA ALA A 218 -12.74 9.86 4.10
C ALA A 218 -12.42 11.35 3.87
N VAL A 219 -11.62 11.67 2.84
CA VAL A 219 -11.25 13.05 2.51
C VAL A 219 -12.47 13.83 2.00
N ALA A 220 -13.25 13.25 1.09
CA ALA A 220 -14.45 13.90 0.54
C ALA A 220 -15.53 14.14 1.62
N ALA A 221 -15.66 13.22 2.57
CA ALA A 221 -16.55 13.35 3.73
C ALA A 221 -16.00 14.29 4.83
N ARG A 222 -14.79 14.84 4.68
CA ARG A 222 -14.12 15.71 5.65
C ARG A 222 -13.84 15.04 6.99
N GLU A 223 -13.68 13.73 6.98
CA GLU A 223 -13.30 12.96 8.17
C GLU A 223 -11.78 13.00 8.42
N VAL A 224 -11.01 13.36 7.39
CA VAL A 224 -9.56 13.57 7.44
C VAL A 224 -9.16 14.71 6.49
N ASP A 225 -8.10 15.44 6.82
CA ASP A 225 -7.58 16.52 5.97
C ASP A 225 -6.80 15.98 4.77
N ILE A 226 -5.95 14.98 5.01
CA ILE A 226 -5.03 14.40 4.03
C ILE A 226 -5.08 12.88 4.14
N SER A 227 -5.16 12.17 3.03
CA SER A 227 -4.90 10.73 2.98
C SER A 227 -3.75 10.43 2.05
N PHE A 228 -2.92 9.43 2.36
CA PHE A 228 -1.94 8.90 1.41
C PHE A 228 -2.43 7.59 0.81
N GLY A 229 -2.38 7.51 -0.52
CA GLY A 229 -2.73 6.32 -1.30
C GLY A 229 -1.57 5.83 -2.17
N GLY A 230 -1.82 4.75 -2.91
CA GLY A 230 -0.90 4.23 -3.93
C GLY A 230 -1.51 4.32 -5.33
N ASP A 231 -0.69 4.56 -6.36
CA ASP A 231 -1.14 4.76 -7.75
C ASP A 231 -0.27 3.99 -8.76
N GLN A 232 -0.69 2.78 -9.14
CA GLN A 232 -0.03 1.99 -10.17
C GLN A 232 -0.52 2.27 -11.59
N GLY A 233 -1.79 2.64 -11.72
CA GLY A 233 -2.46 2.89 -13.00
C GLY A 233 -3.58 3.93 -12.90
N GLY A 234 -3.57 4.75 -11.86
CA GLY A 234 -4.62 5.73 -11.56
C GLY A 234 -5.18 5.63 -10.14
N SER A 235 -4.66 4.75 -9.28
CA SER A 235 -5.29 4.44 -7.99
C SER A 235 -5.33 5.58 -6.95
N ILE A 236 -4.66 6.72 -7.19
CA ILE A 236 -4.86 7.97 -6.44
C ILE A 236 -5.81 8.90 -7.21
N ARG A 237 -5.56 9.07 -8.51
CA ARG A 237 -6.26 10.06 -9.37
C ARG A 237 -7.72 9.69 -9.68
N ILE A 238 -7.99 8.42 -9.95
CA ILE A 238 -9.33 7.90 -10.26
C ILE A 238 -10.29 8.09 -9.08
N PRO A 239 -9.99 7.60 -7.85
CA PRO A 239 -10.92 7.79 -6.75
C PRO A 239 -11.05 9.26 -6.33
N ALA A 240 -10.00 10.06 -6.52
CA ALA A 240 -10.08 11.50 -6.32
C ALA A 240 -11.06 12.17 -7.31
N ALA A 241 -10.99 11.85 -8.60
CA ALA A 241 -11.90 12.37 -9.61
C ALA A 241 -13.36 11.96 -9.34
N PHE A 242 -13.60 10.69 -8.98
CA PHE A 242 -14.95 10.18 -8.70
C PHE A 242 -15.54 10.74 -7.41
N SER A 243 -14.70 11.13 -6.44
CA SER A 243 -15.13 11.66 -5.16
C SER A 243 -15.01 13.19 -5.07
N GLY A 244 -14.72 13.88 -6.19
CA GLY A 244 -14.69 15.34 -6.25
C GLY A 244 -13.60 16.00 -5.39
N ILE A 245 -12.42 15.37 -5.29
CA ILE A 245 -11.28 15.86 -4.49
C ILE A 245 -9.99 15.90 -5.33
N VAL A 246 -8.90 16.40 -4.73
CA VAL A 246 -7.57 16.42 -5.37
C VAL A 246 -6.86 15.10 -5.07
N GLY A 247 -6.29 14.49 -6.11
CA GLY A 247 -5.42 13.32 -6.00
C GLY A 247 -4.15 13.54 -6.81
N HIS A 248 -3.00 13.60 -6.14
CA HIS A 248 -1.73 13.89 -6.80
C HIS A 248 -0.84 12.65 -6.84
N LYS A 249 -0.52 12.18 -8.05
CA LYS A 249 0.52 11.17 -8.29
C LYS A 249 1.84 11.89 -8.61
N PRO A 250 2.82 11.90 -7.69
CA PRO A 250 4.08 12.61 -7.91
C PRO A 250 4.91 12.02 -9.05
N THR A 251 6.01 12.72 -9.38
CA THR A 251 7.09 12.17 -10.20
C THR A 251 7.60 10.86 -9.60
N PHE A 252 7.88 9.87 -10.45
CA PHE A 252 8.37 8.57 -10.02
C PHE A 252 9.61 8.70 -9.14
N GLY A 253 9.61 8.03 -7.99
CA GLY A 253 10.70 8.11 -7.02
C GLY A 253 10.81 9.42 -6.23
N LEU A 254 9.93 10.41 -6.39
CA LEU A 254 10.01 11.64 -5.58
C LEU A 254 9.62 11.40 -4.11
N LEU A 255 8.55 10.63 -3.89
CA LEU A 255 8.19 10.11 -2.58
C LEU A 255 8.70 8.69 -2.46
N SER A 256 9.27 8.36 -1.30
CA SER A 256 9.73 7.01 -1.01
C SER A 256 8.55 6.03 -0.94
N HIS A 257 8.71 4.89 -1.59
CA HIS A 257 7.82 3.74 -1.50
C HIS A 257 8.26 2.73 -0.42
N PHE A 258 9.28 3.06 0.39
CA PHE A 258 9.69 2.20 1.50
C PHE A 258 8.56 2.01 2.51
N GLY A 259 8.29 0.75 2.85
CA GLY A 259 7.23 0.36 3.77
C GLY A 259 5.81 0.44 3.21
N ILE A 260 5.66 0.57 1.90
CA ILE A 260 4.37 0.50 1.22
C ILE A 260 4.28 -0.84 0.50
N GLY A 261 3.30 -1.63 0.89
CA GLY A 261 3.03 -2.95 0.37
C GLY A 261 2.41 -2.94 -1.01
N PHE A 262 2.57 -4.07 -1.69
CA PHE A 262 2.10 -4.35 -3.05
C PHE A 262 2.94 -3.65 -4.11
N GLY A 263 4.06 -4.29 -4.45
CA GLY A 263 4.86 -4.00 -5.63
C GLY A 263 4.76 -5.14 -6.63
N SER A 264 3.57 -5.29 -7.24
CA SER A 264 3.42 -6.20 -8.37
C SER A 264 4.44 -5.88 -9.46
N ASP A 265 4.79 -4.60 -9.60
CA ASP A 265 5.87 -4.12 -10.44
C ASP A 265 6.45 -2.82 -9.85
N GLN A 266 7.72 -2.89 -9.41
CA GLN A 266 8.42 -1.77 -8.78
C GLN A 266 8.57 -0.55 -9.71
N SER A 267 8.46 -0.73 -11.03
CA SER A 267 8.59 0.34 -12.02
C SER A 267 7.36 1.25 -12.13
N ILE A 268 6.24 0.83 -11.55
CA ILE A 268 4.96 1.58 -11.59
C ILE A 268 4.40 1.85 -10.20
N ASP A 269 5.16 1.66 -9.14
CA ASP A 269 4.71 1.92 -7.78
C ASP A 269 4.88 3.42 -7.44
N TYR A 270 3.77 4.10 -7.16
CA TYR A 270 3.75 5.49 -6.71
C TYR A 270 2.95 5.60 -5.42
N THR A 271 3.34 6.52 -4.54
CA THR A 271 2.56 6.99 -3.40
C THR A 271 2.34 8.49 -3.49
N GLY A 272 1.23 8.99 -2.95
CA GLY A 272 0.91 10.41 -3.03
C GLY A 272 -0.37 10.79 -2.27
N PRO A 273 -0.60 12.10 -2.10
CA PRO A 273 -1.70 12.61 -1.30
C PRO A 273 -3.03 12.67 -2.06
N LEU A 274 -4.11 12.43 -1.31
CA LEU A 274 -5.49 12.78 -1.61
C LEU A 274 -5.93 13.85 -0.60
N THR A 275 -6.44 14.99 -1.08
CA THR A 275 -6.79 16.16 -0.25
C THR A 275 -7.99 16.89 -0.83
N ARG A 276 -8.60 17.80 -0.06
CA ARG A 276 -9.70 18.64 -0.57
C ARG A 276 -9.23 19.84 -1.39
N THR A 277 -7.98 20.27 -1.21
CA THR A 277 -7.44 21.46 -1.89
C THR A 277 -6.04 21.19 -2.43
N VAL A 278 -5.65 21.96 -3.44
CA VAL A 278 -4.32 21.85 -4.07
C VAL A 278 -3.23 22.30 -3.09
N GLU A 279 -3.51 23.26 -2.21
CA GLU A 279 -2.60 23.73 -1.16
C GLU A 279 -2.27 22.61 -0.18
N ASP A 280 -3.27 21.86 0.27
CA ASP A 280 -3.04 20.72 1.17
C ASP A 280 -2.27 19.60 0.44
N ALA A 281 -2.51 19.38 -0.85
CA ALA A 281 -1.74 18.42 -1.65
C ALA A 281 -0.27 18.87 -1.79
N ALA A 282 -0.04 20.15 -2.03
CA ALA A 282 1.30 20.73 -2.14
C ALA A 282 2.06 20.68 -0.81
N ALA A 283 1.39 21.00 0.31
CA ALA A 283 1.98 20.90 1.65
C ALA A 283 2.35 19.45 1.99
N ALA A 284 1.44 18.49 1.71
CA ALA A 284 1.70 17.07 1.91
C ALA A 284 2.86 16.57 1.02
N LEU A 285 2.90 16.99 -0.24
CA LEU A 285 3.99 16.66 -1.18
C LEU A 285 5.33 17.22 -0.66
N GLN A 286 5.39 18.49 -0.29
CA GLN A 286 6.60 19.12 0.22
C GLN A 286 7.12 18.47 1.51
N ALA A 287 6.21 18.17 2.44
CA ALA A 287 6.51 17.53 3.72
C ALA A 287 7.08 16.12 3.56
N THR A 288 6.69 15.40 2.51
CA THR A 288 7.00 13.97 2.37
C THR A 288 7.94 13.62 1.22
N ALA A 289 8.26 14.57 0.33
CA ALA A 289 9.20 14.36 -0.76
C ALA A 289 10.65 14.24 -0.29
N GLY A 290 11.43 13.47 -1.04
CA GLY A 290 12.89 13.48 -0.94
C GLY A 290 13.52 12.09 -0.94
N TYR A 291 14.82 12.06 -1.20
CA TYR A 291 15.63 10.85 -1.21
C TYR A 291 15.54 10.07 0.11
N ASP A 292 15.44 8.75 -0.01
CA ASP A 292 15.37 7.77 1.06
C ASP A 292 16.26 6.57 0.70
N PRO A 293 17.30 6.26 1.50
CA PRO A 293 18.20 5.15 1.22
C PRO A 293 17.51 3.77 1.25
N TYR A 294 16.30 3.65 1.79
CA TYR A 294 15.59 2.38 1.87
C TYR A 294 14.72 2.07 0.64
N ASP A 295 14.54 3.00 -0.30
CA ASP A 295 13.77 2.77 -1.52
C ASP A 295 14.66 2.61 -2.76
N PRO A 296 14.84 1.38 -3.28
CA PRO A 296 15.69 1.13 -4.45
C PRO A 296 15.15 1.75 -5.75
N ARG A 297 13.90 2.22 -5.77
CA ARG A 297 13.27 2.87 -6.94
C ARG A 297 13.81 4.26 -7.21
N GLN A 298 14.38 4.92 -6.20
CA GLN A 298 14.88 6.28 -6.30
C GLN A 298 16.24 6.30 -7.00
N THR A 299 16.21 6.23 -8.34
CA THR A 299 17.41 6.32 -9.18
C THR A 299 17.96 7.74 -9.16
N ARG A 300 19.27 7.89 -8.96
CA ARG A 300 20.07 9.13 -8.77
C ARG A 300 19.45 10.45 -9.26
N ASP A 301 19.65 11.49 -8.43
CA ASP A 301 19.22 12.89 -8.59
C ASP A 301 17.81 13.24 -8.04
N VAL A 302 17.23 12.36 -7.21
CA VAL A 302 16.09 12.74 -6.36
C VAL A 302 16.56 13.81 -5.35
N PRO A 303 15.93 14.99 -5.30
CA PRO A 303 16.33 16.02 -4.37
C PRO A 303 16.08 15.57 -2.94
N THR A 304 16.83 16.09 -1.96
CA THR A 304 16.57 15.81 -0.54
C THR A 304 15.31 16.52 -0.04
N THR A 305 14.99 17.69 -0.61
CA THR A 305 13.82 18.51 -0.30
C THR A 305 13.35 19.23 -1.57
N ILE A 306 12.10 19.63 -1.60
CA ILE A 306 11.53 20.46 -2.68
C ILE A 306 10.90 21.72 -2.08
N ASP A 307 10.69 22.74 -2.91
CA ASP A 307 9.85 23.90 -2.58
C ASP A 307 8.75 24.00 -3.64
N VAL A 308 7.56 23.52 -3.30
CA VAL A 308 6.38 23.58 -4.17
C VAL A 308 5.38 24.62 -3.68
N LEU A 309 5.46 25.02 -2.41
CA LEU A 309 4.59 26.05 -1.85
C LEU A 309 5.01 27.45 -2.31
N GLY A 310 6.31 27.69 -2.52
CA GLY A 310 6.85 29.01 -2.87
C GLY A 310 6.26 29.65 -4.13
N GLY A 311 5.90 28.83 -5.14
CA GLY A 311 5.33 29.30 -6.41
C GLY A 311 3.85 29.01 -6.61
N LEU A 312 3.16 28.48 -5.60
CA LEU A 312 1.78 28.00 -5.77
C LEU A 312 0.78 29.13 -6.13
N ALA A 313 1.08 30.35 -5.68
CA ALA A 313 0.24 31.52 -5.89
C ALA A 313 0.63 32.37 -7.12
N ASP A 314 1.64 31.96 -7.89
CA ASP A 314 2.19 32.75 -9.01
C ASP A 314 1.23 32.83 -10.21
N GLY A 315 0.15 32.04 -10.19
CA GLY A 315 -0.78 31.93 -11.30
C GLY A 315 -0.17 31.18 -12.48
N MET A 316 -0.72 31.42 -13.66
CA MET A 316 -0.42 30.61 -14.85
C MET A 316 -0.16 31.44 -16.11
N SER A 317 -0.05 32.76 -15.96
CA SER A 317 0.16 33.67 -17.09
C SER A 317 1.46 33.33 -17.83
N GLY A 318 1.37 33.20 -19.15
CA GLY A 318 2.51 32.87 -20.02
C GLY A 318 2.87 31.37 -20.08
N LEU A 319 2.15 30.51 -19.35
CA LEU A 319 2.31 29.05 -19.49
C LEU A 319 1.64 28.55 -20.79
N ARG A 320 2.17 27.45 -21.32
CA ARG A 320 1.59 26.76 -22.49
C ARG A 320 0.98 25.45 -22.01
N ILE A 321 -0.31 25.29 -22.24
CA ILE A 321 -1.06 24.07 -21.87
C ILE A 321 -1.27 23.23 -23.14
N GLY A 322 -0.79 21.98 -23.10
CA GLY A 322 -1.03 21.00 -24.16
C GLY A 322 -2.23 20.13 -23.81
N VAL A 323 -3.22 20.09 -24.68
CA VAL A 323 -4.37 19.18 -24.56
C VAL A 323 -4.12 17.96 -25.43
N LEU A 324 -4.10 16.78 -24.83
CA LEU A 324 -3.94 15.51 -25.55
C LEU A 324 -5.30 15.06 -26.09
N GLY A 325 -5.50 15.13 -27.40
CA GLY A 325 -6.78 14.83 -28.04
C GLY A 325 -7.25 13.39 -27.82
N GLU A 326 -6.31 12.45 -27.88
CA GLU A 326 -6.52 11.01 -27.68
C GLU A 326 -7.09 10.68 -26.29
N GLY A 327 -6.94 11.59 -25.31
CA GLY A 327 -7.53 11.44 -23.97
C GLY A 327 -9.05 11.54 -23.93
N PHE A 328 -9.70 11.94 -25.04
CA PHE A 328 -11.15 12.19 -25.11
C PHE A 328 -11.90 11.25 -26.06
N ASP A 329 -11.20 10.37 -26.79
CA ASP A 329 -11.81 9.51 -27.81
C ASP A 329 -12.91 8.59 -27.25
N ASP A 330 -12.72 8.10 -26.02
CA ASP A 330 -13.64 7.20 -25.31
C ASP A 330 -14.40 7.89 -24.15
N ALA A 331 -14.33 9.22 -24.04
CA ALA A 331 -14.96 9.95 -22.94
C ALA A 331 -16.47 10.12 -23.15
N GLU A 332 -17.25 9.98 -22.08
CA GLU A 332 -18.64 10.42 -22.06
C GLU A 332 -18.75 11.91 -22.43
N VAL A 333 -19.71 12.25 -23.28
CA VAL A 333 -19.81 13.59 -23.89
C VAL A 333 -19.87 14.69 -22.83
N ASP A 334 -20.69 14.51 -21.79
CA ASP A 334 -20.86 15.50 -20.73
C ASP A 334 -19.56 15.69 -19.92
N VAL A 335 -18.78 14.61 -19.72
CA VAL A 335 -17.49 14.68 -19.01
C VAL A 335 -16.46 15.43 -19.86
N ARG A 336 -16.36 15.08 -21.15
CA ARG A 336 -15.47 15.76 -22.10
C ARG A 336 -15.78 17.25 -22.13
N ASP A 337 -17.04 17.61 -22.31
CA ASP A 337 -17.46 19.00 -22.50
C ASP A 337 -17.19 19.84 -21.24
N LEU A 338 -17.38 19.28 -20.04
CA LEU A 338 -17.01 19.94 -18.78
C LEU A 338 -15.50 20.14 -18.63
N VAL A 339 -14.69 19.15 -18.98
CA VAL A 339 -13.23 19.27 -18.93
C VAL A 339 -12.72 20.30 -19.94
N MET A 340 -13.29 20.32 -21.15
CA MET A 340 -12.93 21.31 -22.17
C MET A 340 -13.35 22.72 -21.77
N ALA A 341 -14.51 22.91 -21.14
CA ALA A 341 -14.90 24.20 -20.58
C ALA A 341 -13.90 24.68 -19.51
N ALA A 342 -13.35 23.78 -18.69
CA ALA A 342 -12.29 24.13 -17.75
C ALA A 342 -10.98 24.53 -18.47
N VAL A 343 -10.63 23.87 -19.58
CA VAL A 343 -9.49 24.27 -20.43
C VAL A 343 -9.69 25.67 -21.00
N ASP A 344 -10.90 26.03 -21.43
CA ASP A 344 -11.19 27.35 -21.98
C ASP A 344 -10.98 28.46 -20.93
N VAL A 345 -11.36 28.22 -19.67
CA VAL A 345 -11.07 29.15 -18.55
C VAL A 345 -9.56 29.38 -18.40
N LEU A 346 -8.75 28.33 -18.57
CA LEU A 346 -7.29 28.43 -18.49
C LEU A 346 -6.69 29.18 -19.69
N ALA A 347 -7.33 29.14 -20.85
CA ALA A 347 -6.88 29.86 -22.04
C ALA A 347 -7.11 31.39 -21.93
N GLU A 348 -8.02 31.83 -21.06
CA GLU A 348 -8.35 33.24 -20.81
C GLU A 348 -7.48 33.89 -19.70
N ALA A 349 -6.68 33.12 -18.96
CA ALA A 349 -5.90 33.54 -17.78
C ALA A 349 -4.51 34.12 -18.12
#